data_AF-A0A1Z9LT68-F1
#
_entry.id   AF-A0A1Z9LT68-F1
#
_cell.length_a   1.000
_cell.length_b   1.000
_cell.length_c   1.000
_cell.angle_alpha   90.00
_cell.angle_beta   90.00
_cell.angle_gamma   90.00
#
_symmetry.space_group_name_H-M   'P 1'
#
loop_
_entity.id
_entity.type
_entity.pdbx_description
1 polymer ?
#
loop_
_entity_poly.entity_id
_entity_poly.type
_entity_poly.pdbx_seq_one_letter_code
_entity_poly.pdbx_strand_id
1 'polypeptide(L)'
;MAVRNRTLTDNAFGTKVLVSLDDHGSAVTIDASGLANAAGSGNRLDIKRIEWCLDKEVAITFTGSGVVEAIDLAGVTAGKFDAHTITNGATLPGNATDGDIVLTPASNTDGFVYLELVKAAGFGN
;
A
#
# COMPACT_ATOMS: atom_id res chain seq x y z
N MET A 1 0.57 14.74 14.46
CA MET A 1 1.86 14.70 13.73
C MET A 1 1.59 14.02 12.38
N ALA A 2 2.29 14.33 11.30
CA ALA A 2 1.95 13.76 9.98
C ALA A 2 2.19 12.24 9.92
N VAL A 3 1.34 11.54 9.18
CA VAL A 3 1.47 10.10 8.90
C VAL A 3 2.84 9.78 8.34
N ARG A 4 3.41 8.68 8.81
CA ARG A 4 4.71 8.19 8.36
C ARG A 4 4.52 6.84 7.67
N ASN A 5 4.70 6.81 6.35
CA ASN A 5 5.10 5.56 5.70
C ASN A 5 6.62 5.40 5.83
N ARG A 6 7.05 4.20 6.19
CA ARG A 6 8.46 3.85 6.29
C ARG A 6 8.69 2.56 5.55
N THR A 7 9.50 2.63 4.49
CA THR A 7 10.04 1.44 3.83
C THR A 7 11.01 0.76 4.78
N LEU A 8 10.68 -0.47 5.18
CA LEU A 8 11.48 -1.30 6.09
C LEU A 8 12.50 -2.14 5.32
N THR A 9 12.13 -2.62 4.14
CA THR A 9 12.98 -3.40 3.26
C THR A 9 12.55 -3.15 1.84
N ASP A 10 13.51 -3.03 0.95
CA ASP A 10 13.27 -2.91 -0.48
C ASP A 10 14.31 -3.75 -1.22
N ASN A 11 13.85 -4.76 -1.95
CA ASN A 11 14.72 -5.67 -2.70
C ASN A 11 14.20 -5.83 -4.14
N ALA A 12 14.86 -6.66 -4.94
CA ALA A 12 14.52 -6.82 -6.35
C ALA A 12 13.08 -7.33 -6.59
N PHE A 13 12.51 -8.09 -5.66
CA PHE A 13 11.26 -8.83 -5.84
C PHE A 13 10.10 -8.32 -4.98
N GLY A 14 10.38 -7.54 -3.94
CA GLY A 14 9.35 -7.05 -3.03
C GLY A 14 9.83 -5.93 -2.12
N THR A 15 8.85 -5.25 -1.53
CA THR A 15 9.06 -4.18 -0.56
C THR A 15 8.20 -4.41 0.68
N LYS A 16 8.67 -3.93 1.83
CA LYS A 16 7.96 -3.99 3.11
C LYS A 16 7.78 -2.58 3.61
N VAL A 17 6.54 -2.19 3.88
CA VAL A 17 6.18 -0.82 4.30
C VAL A 17 5.44 -0.89 5.62
N LEU A 18 5.82 -0.04 6.56
CA LEU A 18 5.04 0.24 7.76
C LEU A 18 4.40 1.61 7.63
N VAL A 19 3.09 1.67 7.76
CA VAL A 19 2.30 2.89 7.84
C VAL A 19 1.87 3.07 9.29
N SER A 20 2.37 4.10 9.95
CA SER A 20 1.93 4.50 11.29
C SER A 20 0.96 5.68 11.15
N LEU A 21 -0.25 5.49 11.66
CA LEU A 21 -1.35 6.46 11.65
C LEU A 21 -1.46 7.20 12.98
N ASP A 22 -0.45 7.07 13.85
CA ASP A 22 -0.41 7.73 15.15
C ASP A 22 -0.60 9.25 15.01
N ASP A 23 -1.46 9.82 15.85
CA ASP A 23 -1.95 11.21 15.81
C ASP A 23 -2.93 11.48 14.67
N HIS A 24 -3.92 10.61 14.48
CA HIS A 24 -5.07 10.85 13.60
C HIS A 24 -4.68 11.01 12.13
N GLY A 25 -3.97 10.00 11.62
CA GLY A 25 -3.38 10.02 10.30
C GLY A 25 -4.31 10.36 9.13
N SER A 26 -3.77 11.03 8.10
CA SER A 26 -4.38 11.21 6.78
C SER A 26 -4.14 10.03 5.83
N ALA A 27 -4.72 10.08 4.64
CA ALA A 27 -4.43 9.10 3.59
C ALA A 27 -2.92 9.03 3.26
N VAL A 28 -2.47 7.83 2.88
CA VAL A 28 -1.09 7.52 2.54
C VAL A 28 -1.04 6.88 1.18
N THR A 29 -0.15 7.40 0.35
CA THR A 29 0.15 6.82 -0.95
C THR A 29 1.45 6.02 -0.87
N ILE A 30 1.45 4.84 -1.46
CA ILE A 30 2.63 4.03 -1.74
C ILE A 30 2.77 3.97 -3.26
N ASP A 31 3.95 4.35 -3.74
CA ASP A 31 4.28 4.45 -5.15
C ASP A 31 5.55 3.63 -5.45
N ALA A 32 5.46 2.79 -6.47
CA ALA A 32 6.54 1.98 -6.99
C ALA A 32 7.68 2.81 -7.56
N SER A 33 7.42 4.03 -8.05
CA SER A 33 8.42 4.88 -8.69
C SER A 33 9.61 5.22 -7.78
N GLY A 34 9.38 5.24 -6.46
CA GLY A 34 10.39 5.49 -5.43
C GLY A 34 11.15 4.25 -4.96
N LEU A 35 10.86 3.07 -5.53
CA LEU A 35 11.47 1.80 -5.10
C LEU A 35 12.62 1.38 -6.02
N ALA A 36 13.52 0.57 -5.48
CA ALA A 36 14.64 -0.01 -6.19
C ALA A 36 14.17 -0.75 -7.46
N ASN A 37 14.92 -0.58 -8.55
CA ASN A 37 14.71 -1.22 -9.86
C ASN A 37 13.41 -0.84 -10.57
N ALA A 38 12.72 0.24 -10.16
CA ALA A 38 11.59 0.77 -10.91
C ALA A 38 12.00 1.14 -12.35
N ALA A 39 11.23 0.70 -13.35
CA ALA A 39 11.36 1.17 -14.74
C ALA A 39 10.66 2.52 -14.93
N GLY A 40 10.88 3.13 -16.10
CA GLY A 40 10.21 4.38 -16.47
C GLY A 40 8.69 4.25 -16.71
N SER A 41 8.15 3.03 -16.82
CA SER A 41 6.70 2.80 -16.94
C SER A 41 6.34 1.35 -16.59
N GLY A 42 5.09 1.11 -16.23
CA GLY A 42 4.55 -0.24 -16.07
C GLY A 42 4.80 -0.88 -14.69
N ASN A 43 5.36 -0.14 -13.73
CA ASN A 43 5.58 -0.65 -12.37
C ASN A 43 4.26 -0.84 -11.64
N ARG A 44 4.10 -1.97 -10.94
CA ARG A 44 2.93 -2.25 -10.08
C ARG A 44 3.35 -2.86 -8.76
N LEU A 45 2.54 -2.59 -7.75
CA LEU A 45 2.64 -3.25 -6.45
C LEU A 45 1.41 -4.11 -6.20
N ASP A 46 1.63 -5.39 -5.97
CA ASP A 46 0.63 -6.33 -5.49
C ASP A 46 0.75 -6.50 -3.97
N ILE A 47 -0.35 -6.77 -3.27
CA ILE A 47 -0.35 -6.94 -1.82
C ILE A 47 -0.25 -8.43 -1.50
N LYS A 48 0.85 -8.84 -0.84
CA LYS A 48 1.06 -10.24 -0.45
C LYS A 48 0.62 -10.53 0.97
N ARG A 49 0.92 -9.62 1.90
CA ARG A 49 0.56 -9.77 3.32
C ARG A 49 0.24 -8.42 3.92
N ILE A 50 -0.73 -8.43 4.82
CA ILE A 50 -1.13 -7.27 5.62
C ILE A 50 -1.13 -7.68 7.09
N GLU A 51 -0.61 -6.82 7.95
CA GLU A 51 -0.83 -6.91 9.40
C GLU A 51 -1.27 -5.54 9.90
N TRP A 52 -2.26 -5.49 10.77
CA TRP A 52 -2.78 -4.22 11.25
C TRP A 52 -3.22 -4.29 12.70
N CYS A 53 -3.22 -3.13 13.33
CA CYS A 53 -3.89 -2.86 14.60
C CYS A 53 -4.43 -1.44 14.50
N LEU A 54 -5.76 -1.30 14.48
CA LEU A 54 -6.44 -0.06 14.17
C LEU A 54 -7.59 0.17 15.14
N ASP A 55 -7.83 1.42 15.51
CA ASP A 55 -9.02 1.82 16.27
C ASP A 55 -10.25 2.05 15.37
N LYS A 56 -10.03 2.34 14.09
CA LYS A 56 -11.06 2.58 13.07
C LYS A 56 -10.69 1.95 11.74
N GLU A 57 -11.66 1.91 10.84
CA GLU A 57 -11.48 1.31 9.53
C GLU A 57 -10.45 2.05 8.68
N VAL A 58 -9.67 1.29 7.90
CA VAL A 58 -8.76 1.81 6.87
C VAL A 58 -9.02 1.08 5.57
N ALA A 59 -9.43 1.82 4.54
CA ALA A 59 -9.62 1.29 3.21
C ALA A 59 -8.28 1.23 2.46
N ILE A 60 -8.00 0.12 1.78
CA ILE A 60 -6.87 0.00 0.86
C ILE A 60 -7.38 -0.12 -0.57
N THR A 61 -6.88 0.76 -1.43
CA THR A 61 -7.30 0.85 -2.83
C THR A 61 -6.10 0.83 -3.75
N PHE A 62 -6.27 0.23 -4.93
CA PHE A 62 -5.33 0.38 -6.02
C PHE A 62 -5.67 1.62 -6.86
N THR A 63 -4.66 2.39 -7.21
CA THR A 63 -4.79 3.63 -7.99
C THR A 63 -4.52 3.41 -9.47
N GLY A 64 -5.13 4.26 -10.30
CA GLY A 64 -5.19 4.13 -11.75
C GLY A 64 -6.62 4.34 -12.28
N SER A 65 -6.87 4.00 -13.56
CA SER A 65 -8.24 4.08 -14.08
C SER A 65 -9.07 2.88 -13.60
N GLY A 66 -10.27 3.17 -13.11
CA GLY A 66 -11.19 2.17 -12.54
C GLY A 66 -10.81 1.72 -11.13
N VAL A 67 -10.49 2.66 -10.22
CA VAL A 67 -10.16 2.44 -8.79
C VAL A 67 -10.73 1.11 -8.29
N VAL A 68 -9.83 0.17 -8.02
CA VAL A 68 -10.19 -1.16 -7.56
C VAL A 68 -9.97 -1.18 -6.06
N GLU A 69 -11.05 -1.33 -5.31
CA GLU A 69 -10.98 -1.61 -3.88
C GLU A 69 -10.20 -2.92 -3.68
N ALA A 70 -9.11 -2.86 -2.92
CA ALA A 70 -8.29 -4.03 -2.64
C ALA A 70 -8.88 -4.80 -1.45
N ILE A 71 -9.03 -4.10 -0.31
CA ILE A 71 -9.59 -4.62 0.94
C ILE A 71 -9.84 -3.49 1.94
N ASP A 72 -10.89 -3.61 2.75
CA ASP A 72 -11.11 -2.78 3.93
C ASP A 72 -10.62 -3.48 5.20
N LEU A 73 -9.79 -2.79 5.98
CA LEU A 73 -9.27 -3.28 7.25
C LEU A 73 -10.19 -2.82 8.38
N ALA A 74 -10.81 -3.78 9.06
CA ALA A 74 -11.68 -3.49 10.19
C ALA A 74 -10.95 -2.73 11.31
N GLY A 75 -11.64 -1.75 11.90
CA GLY A 75 -11.22 -1.03 13.09
C GLY A 75 -11.53 -1.77 14.40
N VAL A 76 -11.03 -1.22 15.51
CA VAL A 76 -11.14 -1.75 16.88
C VAL A 76 -10.58 -3.18 17.00
N THR A 77 -9.70 -3.58 16.08
CA THR A 77 -9.16 -4.93 16.03
C THR A 77 -7.71 -4.93 15.56
N ALA A 78 -7.03 -6.02 15.88
CA ALA A 78 -5.77 -6.38 15.27
C ALA A 78 -5.98 -7.62 14.41
N GLY A 79 -5.33 -7.67 13.27
CA GLY A 79 -5.52 -8.74 12.32
C GLY A 79 -4.32 -8.95 11.42
N LYS A 80 -4.39 -10.05 10.67
CA LYS A 80 -3.45 -10.33 9.59
C LYS A 80 -4.18 -10.95 8.41
N PHE A 81 -3.73 -10.61 7.22
CA PHE A 81 -4.12 -11.25 5.98
C PHE A 81 -2.85 -11.85 5.35
N ASP A 82 -2.81 -13.18 5.25
CA ASP A 82 -1.66 -13.96 4.73
C ASP A 82 -2.18 -15.23 4.05
N ALA A 83 -3.03 -15.05 3.04
CA ALA A 83 -3.72 -16.14 2.36
C ALA A 83 -3.33 -16.22 0.88
N HIS A 84 -3.69 -15.21 0.10
CA HIS A 84 -3.37 -15.12 -1.32
C HIS A 84 -2.92 -13.70 -1.65
N THR A 85 -2.16 -13.53 -2.74
CA THR A 85 -1.78 -12.20 -3.21
C THR A 85 -3.00 -11.47 -3.78
N ILE A 86 -3.30 -10.29 -3.26
CA ILE A 86 -4.28 -9.37 -3.87
C ILE A 86 -3.57 -8.68 -5.02
N THR A 87 -3.93 -9.06 -6.25
CA THR A 87 -3.27 -8.57 -7.47
C THR A 87 -3.83 -7.21 -7.86
N ASN A 88 -2.94 -6.26 -8.16
CA ASN A 88 -3.29 -4.96 -8.67
C ASN A 88 -3.69 -5.03 -10.15
N GLY A 89 -5.00 -5.17 -10.37
CA GLY A 89 -5.63 -5.15 -11.68
C GLY A 89 -5.87 -3.74 -12.25
N ALA A 90 -5.57 -2.67 -11.51
CA ALA A 90 -5.82 -1.32 -11.99
C ALA A 90 -5.03 -1.06 -13.27
N THR A 91 -5.62 -0.27 -14.18
CA THR A 91 -4.88 0.19 -15.34
C THR A 91 -3.98 1.31 -14.85
N LEU A 92 -2.68 1.04 -14.86
CA LEU A 92 -1.69 2.03 -14.48
C LEU A 92 -1.91 3.31 -15.28
N PRO A 93 -2.02 4.46 -14.60
CA PRO A 93 -2.00 5.74 -15.28
C PRO A 93 -0.63 5.89 -15.95
N GLY A 94 -0.59 6.43 -17.16
CA GLY A 94 0.58 6.38 -18.05
C GLY A 94 1.80 7.20 -17.61
N ASN A 95 1.85 7.66 -16.36
CA ASN A 95 2.84 8.56 -15.77
C ASN A 95 3.38 7.99 -14.45
N ALA A 96 4.70 8.05 -14.27
CA ALA A 96 5.43 7.48 -13.14
C ALA A 96 5.27 8.21 -11.79
N THR A 97 4.28 9.10 -11.66
CA THR A 97 4.05 9.93 -10.45
C THR A 97 2.75 9.63 -9.73
N ASP A 98 1.91 8.80 -10.33
CA ASP A 98 0.64 8.44 -9.74
C ASP A 98 0.88 7.22 -8.87
N GLY A 99 0.42 7.28 -7.62
CA GLY A 99 0.61 6.18 -6.68
C GLY A 99 0.05 4.86 -7.19
N ASP A 100 0.46 3.75 -6.56
CA ASP A 100 -0.06 2.41 -6.86
C ASP A 100 -1.10 1.94 -5.85
N ILE A 101 -0.88 2.29 -4.58
CA ILE A 101 -1.73 1.89 -3.46
C ILE A 101 -2.00 3.12 -2.61
N VAL A 102 -3.27 3.33 -2.27
CA VAL A 102 -3.68 4.36 -1.32
C VAL A 102 -4.38 3.72 -0.13
N LEU A 103 -3.87 3.99 1.07
CA LEU A 103 -4.50 3.67 2.33
C LEU A 103 -5.27 4.90 2.79
N THR A 104 -6.58 4.78 2.92
CA THR A 104 -7.48 5.87 3.34
C THR A 104 -8.06 5.53 4.72
N PRO A 105 -7.51 6.10 5.81
CA PRO A 105 -8.08 5.92 7.13
C PRO A 105 -9.39 6.68 7.29
N ALA A 106 -10.30 6.15 8.11
CA ALA A 106 -11.42 6.92 8.64
C ALA A 106 -10.91 8.14 9.43
N SER A 107 -11.75 9.16 9.61
CA SER A 107 -11.36 10.37 10.34
C SER A 107 -10.93 10.06 11.78
N ASN A 108 -9.78 10.59 12.18
CA ASN A 108 -9.16 10.39 13.49
C ASN A 108 -8.86 8.91 13.79
N THR A 109 -8.25 8.20 12.84
CA THR A 109 -7.76 6.82 13.03
C THR A 109 -6.36 6.84 13.63
N ASP A 110 -6.10 5.96 14.60
CA ASP A 110 -4.80 5.68 15.19
C ASP A 110 -4.43 4.20 15.03
N GLY A 111 -3.13 3.91 15.06
CA GLY A 111 -2.60 2.55 14.95
C GLY A 111 -1.64 2.38 13.78
N PHE A 112 -1.55 1.17 13.25
CA PHE A 112 -0.62 0.85 12.17
C PHE A 112 -1.16 -0.16 11.15
N VAL A 113 -0.59 -0.06 9.95
CA VAL A 113 -0.72 -1.06 8.89
C VAL A 113 0.68 -1.42 8.39
N TYR A 114 1.03 -2.68 8.43
CA TYR A 114 2.20 -3.25 7.79
C TYR A 114 1.78 -3.95 6.49
N LEU A 115 2.52 -3.67 5.42
CA LEU A 115 2.31 -4.26 4.10
C LEU A 115 3.58 -4.95 3.62
N GLU A 116 3.44 -6.19 3.18
CA GLU A 116 4.42 -6.84 2.32
C GLU A 116 3.88 -6.82 0.89
N LEU A 117 4.65 -6.20 0.00
CA LEU A 117 4.27 -5.94 -1.38
C LEU A 117 5.19 -6.69 -2.34
N VAL A 118 4.61 -7.22 -3.40
CA VAL A 118 5.33 -7.84 -4.50
C VAL A 118 5.44 -6.85 -5.64
N LYS A 119 6.64 -6.78 -6.21
CA LYS A 119 6.97 -5.97 -7.37
C LYS A 119 6.56 -6.69 -8.64
N ALA A 120 5.66 -6.12 -9.43
CA ALA A 120 5.14 -6.74 -10.64
C ALA A 120 5.18 -5.75 -11.81
N ALA A 121 5.61 -6.23 -13.00
CA ALA A 121 5.82 -5.44 -14.22
C ALA A 121 6.76 -4.23 -14.02
N GLY A 122 7.57 -3.85 -15.02
CA GLY A 122 8.48 -2.70 -14.91
C GLY A 122 9.63 -2.81 -13.89
N PHE A 123 9.62 -3.74 -12.93
CA PHE A 123 10.78 -3.97 -12.07
C PHE A 123 11.84 -4.78 -12.82
N GLY A 124 13.08 -4.28 -12.87
CA GLY A 124 14.19 -4.90 -13.59
C GLY A 124 14.43 -6.35 -13.14
N ASN A 125 14.34 -7.29 -14.08
CA ASN A 125 14.57 -8.73 -13.90
C ASN A 125 16.03 -9.07 -13.58
#